data_AF-A0A699KE98-F1
#
_entry.id   AF-A0A699KE98-F1
#
_cell.length_a   1.000
_cell.length_b   1.000
_cell.length_c   1.000
_cell.angle_alpha   90.00
_cell.angle_beta   90.00
_cell.angle_gamma   90.00
#
_symmetry.space_group_name_H-M   'P 1'
#
loop_
_entity.id
_entity.type
_entity.pdbx_description
1 polymer ?
#
loop_
_entity_poly.entity_id
_entity_poly.type
_entity_poly.pdbx_seq_one_letter_code
_entity_poly.pdbx_strand_id
1 'polypeptide(L)'
;MAPKRTTRSTQVPPVTPAPTATTTTITEAQLHALIDRGVAAAMAEVEASRVSNGEGVVGLTQWFEKMESVFNINNCTAACQVKYAACTIKGVALTWWKSHVKTATLEVAQALPWKTLKKMMTNKYCPRGEINKLETEMWELKTKGTNVIGDSFRF
;
A
#
# COMPACT_ATOMS: atom_id res chain seq x y z
N MET A 1 54.45 -71.40 11.44
CA MET A 1 54.52 -70.04 10.86
C MET A 1 53.22 -69.32 11.20
N ALA A 2 53.27 -68.24 11.98
CA ALA A 2 52.11 -67.49 12.47
C ALA A 2 52.16 -66.03 11.96
N PRO A 3 51.01 -65.33 11.78
CA PRO A 3 50.94 -64.16 10.92
C PRO A 3 51.45 -62.88 11.60
N LYS A 4 52.21 -62.08 10.84
CA LYS A 4 52.71 -60.74 11.23
C LYS A 4 51.53 -59.78 11.41
N ARG A 5 51.42 -59.18 12.60
CA ARG A 5 50.38 -58.19 12.95
C ARG A 5 50.91 -56.78 12.63
N THR A 6 50.32 -56.10 11.66
CA THR A 6 50.62 -54.70 11.32
C THR A 6 49.62 -53.79 12.01
N THR A 7 50.09 -52.96 12.94
CA THR A 7 49.26 -51.99 13.68
C THR A 7 49.11 -50.71 12.84
N ARG A 8 47.89 -50.43 12.37
CA ARG A 8 47.55 -49.18 11.66
C ARG A 8 47.20 -48.10 12.69
N SER A 9 48.08 -47.12 12.86
CA SER A 9 47.82 -45.90 13.64
C SER A 9 46.75 -45.06 12.95
N THR A 10 45.62 -44.85 13.62
CA THR A 10 44.55 -43.96 13.13
C THR A 10 44.66 -42.65 13.90
N GLN A 11 45.13 -41.61 13.21
CA GLN A 11 45.23 -40.26 13.76
C GLN A 11 43.85 -39.58 13.68
N VAL A 12 43.35 -39.08 14.81
CA VAL A 12 42.06 -38.38 14.90
C VAL A 12 42.25 -36.92 14.45
N PRO A 13 41.46 -36.40 13.49
CA PRO A 13 41.58 -35.01 13.04
C PRO A 13 41.08 -34.01 14.11
N PRO A 14 41.57 -32.75 14.08
CA PRO A 14 41.23 -31.75 15.09
C PRO A 14 39.79 -31.25 14.94
N VAL A 15 39.07 -31.17 16.06
CA VAL A 15 37.71 -30.62 16.16
C VAL A 15 37.74 -29.09 15.96
N THR A 16 37.14 -28.62 14.86
CA THR A 16 36.84 -27.21 14.61
C THR A 16 35.73 -26.73 15.56
N PRO A 17 35.88 -25.59 16.26
CA PRO A 17 34.81 -25.04 17.09
C PRO A 17 33.64 -24.56 16.21
N ALA A 18 32.42 -24.92 16.60
CA ALA A 18 31.17 -24.56 15.95
C ALA A 18 30.91 -23.04 16.00
N PRO A 19 30.16 -22.46 15.03
CA PRO A 19 29.78 -21.05 15.06
C PRO A 19 28.92 -20.75 16.29
N THR A 20 29.42 -19.87 17.17
CA THR A 20 28.66 -19.38 18.33
C THR A 20 27.48 -18.54 17.85
N ALA A 21 26.26 -19.01 18.09
CA ALA A 21 25.05 -18.23 17.84
C ALA A 21 24.92 -17.15 18.93
N THR A 22 25.18 -15.89 18.56
CA THR A 22 24.91 -14.74 19.44
C THR A 22 23.41 -14.53 19.54
N THR A 23 22.83 -14.95 20.67
CA THR A 23 21.42 -14.69 20.98
C THR A 23 21.28 -13.23 21.41
N THR A 24 20.68 -12.40 20.55
CA THR A 24 20.40 -11.00 20.87
C THR A 24 19.09 -10.93 21.65
N THR A 25 19.15 -10.66 22.95
CA THR A 25 17.97 -10.46 23.80
C THR A 25 17.37 -9.09 23.49
N ILE A 26 16.24 -9.07 22.77
CA ILE A 26 15.47 -7.86 22.53
C ILE A 26 14.66 -7.55 23.79
N THR A 27 14.84 -6.36 24.34
CA THR A 27 14.08 -5.89 25.51
C THR A 27 12.70 -5.36 25.11
N GLU A 28 11.75 -5.36 26.03
CA GLU A 28 10.39 -4.84 25.77
C GLU A 28 10.41 -3.38 25.26
N ALA A 29 11.30 -2.55 25.81
CA ALA A 29 11.48 -1.17 25.35
C ALA A 29 11.94 -1.10 23.88
N GLN A 30 12.80 -2.02 23.44
CA GLN A 30 13.24 -2.11 22.04
C GLN A 30 12.10 -2.57 21.13
N LEU A 31 11.24 -3.47 21.61
CA LEU A 31 10.06 -3.91 20.87
C LEU A 31 9.06 -2.75 20.68
N HIS A 32 8.77 -1.99 21.74
CA HIS A 32 7.95 -0.79 21.66
C HIS A 32 8.53 0.25 20.69
N ALA A 33 9.84 0.51 20.76
CA ALA A 33 10.50 1.44 19.85
C ALA A 33 10.43 1.01 18.36
N LEU A 34 10.48 -0.30 18.08
CA LEU A 34 10.32 -0.83 16.73
C LEU A 34 8.88 -0.67 16.21
N ILE A 35 7.89 -0.89 17.07
CA ILE A 35 6.48 -0.68 16.75
C ILE A 35 6.23 0.80 16.47
N ASP A 36 6.66 1.70 17.35
CA ASP A 36 6.47 3.14 17.20
C ASP A 36 7.19 3.66 15.95
N ARG A 37 8.40 3.15 15.66
CA ARG A 37 9.13 3.48 14.43
C ARG A 37 8.40 2.96 13.19
N GLY A 38 7.82 1.77 13.24
CA GLY A 38 7.02 1.21 12.15
C GLY A 38 5.75 2.04 11.90
N VAL A 39 5.06 2.44 12.96
CA VAL A 39 3.88 3.31 12.89
C VAL A 39 4.27 4.69 12.36
N ALA A 40 5.37 5.28 12.83
CA ALA A 40 5.86 6.56 12.35
C ALA A 40 6.29 6.50 10.88
N ALA A 41 6.92 5.42 10.44
CA ALA A 41 7.30 5.21 9.04
C ALA A 41 6.07 5.01 8.14
N ALA A 42 5.09 4.21 8.57
CA ALA A 42 3.82 4.05 7.85
C ALA A 42 3.02 5.36 7.80
N MET A 43 3.03 6.13 8.90
CA MET A 43 2.44 7.46 8.94
C MET A 43 3.19 8.43 8.01
N ALA A 44 4.52 8.38 7.96
CA ALA A 44 5.36 9.15 7.05
C ALA A 44 5.17 8.75 5.58
N GLU A 45 4.88 7.49 5.28
CA GLU A 45 4.54 7.01 3.93
C GLU A 45 3.13 7.47 3.52
N VAL A 46 2.20 7.53 4.48
CA VAL A 46 0.90 8.19 4.32
C VAL A 46 1.06 9.71 4.18
N GLU A 47 2.06 10.30 4.86
CA GLU A 47 2.49 11.70 4.76
C GLU A 47 3.15 11.99 3.40
N ALA A 48 3.85 11.02 2.80
CA ALA A 48 4.50 11.16 1.50
C ALA A 48 3.51 10.96 0.35
N SER A 49 2.45 10.19 0.57
CA SER A 49 1.28 10.14 -0.32
C SER A 49 0.40 11.40 -0.26
N ARG A 50 0.82 12.46 0.47
CA ARG A 50 -0.01 13.66 0.79
C ARG A 50 -0.26 14.66 -0.31
N VAL A 51 0.27 14.51 -1.52
CA VAL A 51 -0.19 15.41 -2.57
C VAL A 51 -1.45 14.79 -3.18
N SER A 52 -2.61 15.17 -2.64
CA SER A 52 -3.88 15.21 -3.39
C SER A 52 -5.07 15.64 -2.52
N ASN A 53 -4.89 16.61 -1.62
CA ASN A 53 -6.02 17.46 -1.22
C ASN A 53 -6.33 18.54 -2.29
N GLY A 54 -5.79 18.37 -3.51
CA GLY A 54 -5.96 19.29 -4.65
C GLY A 54 -5.64 18.71 -6.04
N GLU A 55 -5.54 17.38 -6.21
CA GLU A 55 -5.18 16.75 -7.50
C GLU A 55 -6.38 16.08 -8.20
N GLY A 56 -7.55 16.70 -8.16
CA GLY A 56 -8.71 16.31 -8.97
C GLY A 56 -9.05 14.80 -8.97
N VAL A 57 -9.49 14.31 -10.14
CA VAL A 57 -9.89 12.92 -10.38
C VAL A 57 -8.75 11.91 -10.17
N VAL A 58 -7.50 12.30 -10.45
CA VAL A 58 -6.33 11.42 -10.41
C VAL A 58 -5.98 11.04 -8.97
N GLY A 59 -5.92 12.02 -8.06
CA GLY A 59 -5.62 11.78 -6.65
C GLY A 59 -6.68 10.91 -5.97
N LEU A 60 -7.96 11.11 -6.31
CA LEU A 60 -9.04 10.27 -5.80
C LEU A 60 -8.92 8.82 -6.30
N THR A 61 -8.52 8.64 -7.55
CA THR A 61 -8.33 7.30 -8.15
C THR A 61 -7.18 6.56 -7.47
N GLN A 62 -6.03 7.22 -7.28
CA GLN A 62 -4.88 6.64 -6.57
C GLN A 62 -5.23 6.28 -5.12
N TRP A 63 -6.03 7.11 -4.45
CA TRP A 63 -6.50 6.80 -3.10
C TRP A 63 -7.38 5.54 -3.07
N PHE A 64 -8.29 5.36 -4.03
CA PHE A 64 -9.08 4.12 -4.12
C PHE A 64 -8.21 2.88 -4.31
N GLU A 65 -7.26 2.92 -5.23
CA GLU A 65 -6.33 1.81 -5.51
C GLU A 65 -5.49 1.46 -4.28
N LYS A 66 -4.97 2.49 -3.58
CA LYS A 66 -4.22 2.30 -2.33
C LYS A 66 -5.07 1.62 -1.27
N MET A 67 -6.30 2.07 -1.07
CA MET A 67 -7.20 1.48 -0.06
C MET A 67 -7.58 0.04 -0.44
N GLU A 68 -7.81 -0.25 -1.72
CA GLU A 68 -8.10 -1.61 -2.19
C GLU A 68 -6.92 -2.56 -1.97
N SER A 69 -5.69 -2.09 -2.20
CA SER A 69 -4.48 -2.84 -1.87
C SER A 69 -4.39 -3.12 -0.36
N VAL A 70 -4.62 -2.11 0.47
CA VAL A 70 -4.66 -2.27 1.94
C VAL A 70 -5.73 -3.28 2.36
N PHE A 71 -6.92 -3.25 1.76
CA PHE A 71 -7.97 -4.22 2.06
C PHE A 71 -7.57 -5.63 1.70
N ASN A 72 -6.91 -5.81 0.55
CA ASN A 72 -6.46 -7.12 0.08
C ASN A 72 -5.35 -7.69 0.98
N ILE A 73 -4.33 -6.89 1.27
CA ILE A 73 -3.20 -7.29 2.14
C ILE A 73 -3.68 -7.69 3.53
N ASN A 74 -4.65 -6.95 4.09
CA ASN A 74 -5.16 -7.18 5.44
C ASN A 74 -6.37 -8.13 5.50
N ASN A 75 -6.78 -8.74 4.38
CA ASN A 75 -7.99 -9.59 4.28
C ASN A 75 -9.23 -8.91 4.90
N CYS A 76 -9.41 -7.61 4.61
CA CYS A 76 -10.42 -6.79 5.25
C CYS A 76 -11.82 -7.19 4.77
N THR A 77 -12.70 -7.58 5.69
CA THR A 77 -14.10 -7.90 5.38
C THR A 77 -14.85 -6.64 4.91
N ALA A 78 -15.92 -6.80 4.13
CA ALA A 78 -16.71 -5.67 3.62
C ALA A 78 -17.18 -4.71 4.73
N ALA A 79 -17.48 -5.23 5.93
CA ALA A 79 -17.89 -4.45 7.09
C ALA A 79 -16.78 -3.58 7.71
N CYS A 80 -15.51 -3.89 7.43
CA CYS A 80 -14.35 -3.18 7.95
C CYS A 80 -13.77 -2.17 6.95
N GLN A 81 -14.00 -2.37 5.65
CA GLN A 81 -13.42 -1.54 4.57
C GLN A 81 -13.72 -0.04 4.75
N VAL A 82 -15.00 0.34 4.90
CA VAL A 82 -15.38 1.74 5.05
C VAL A 82 -14.89 2.34 6.36
N LYS A 83 -14.82 1.56 7.45
CA LYS A 83 -14.24 2.03 8.73
C LYS A 83 -12.77 2.37 8.56
N TYR A 84 -12.01 1.50 7.89
CA TYR A 84 -10.59 1.71 7.64
C TYR A 84 -10.35 2.90 6.71
N ALA A 85 -11.14 3.03 5.64
CA ALA A 85 -11.10 4.18 4.74
C ALA A 85 -11.46 5.49 5.44
N ALA A 86 -12.48 5.50 6.29
CA ALA A 86 -12.90 6.69 7.02
C ALA A 86 -11.78 7.28 7.87
N CYS A 87 -10.90 6.44 8.44
CA CYS A 87 -9.74 6.87 9.22
C CYS A 87 -8.66 7.56 8.39
N THR A 88 -8.61 7.32 7.07
CA THR A 88 -7.61 7.93 6.18
C THR A 88 -8.12 9.23 5.53
N ILE A 89 -9.42 9.53 5.64
CA ILE A 89 -10.00 10.78 5.14
C ILE A 89 -9.47 11.97 5.96
N LYS A 90 -8.90 12.97 5.28
CA LYS A 90 -8.34 14.19 5.89
C LYS A 90 -8.86 15.45 5.17
N GLY A 91 -8.54 16.63 5.71
CA GLY A 91 -8.83 17.93 5.08
C GLY A 91 -10.32 18.21 4.81
N VAL A 92 -10.62 18.77 3.64
CA VAL A 92 -12.00 19.11 3.21
C VAL A 92 -12.89 17.87 3.08
N ALA A 93 -12.29 16.72 2.70
CA ALA A 93 -12.99 15.45 2.61
C ALA A 93 -13.45 14.94 3.99
N LEU A 94 -12.67 15.19 5.04
CA LEU A 94 -13.03 14.82 6.39
C LEU A 94 -14.23 15.64 6.89
N THR A 95 -14.27 16.93 6.54
CA THR A 95 -15.40 17.80 6.88
C THR A 95 -16.68 17.31 6.22
N TRP A 96 -16.61 16.96 4.94
CA TRP A 96 -17.73 16.33 4.22
C TRP A 96 -18.15 15.00 4.86
N TRP A 97 -17.20 14.11 5.15
CA TRP A 97 -17.47 12.81 5.77
C TRP A 97 -18.16 12.96 7.14
N LYS A 98 -17.67 13.89 7.98
CA LYS A 98 -18.30 14.22 9.27
C LYS A 98 -19.74 14.72 9.11
N SER A 99 -20.03 15.52 8.09
CA SER A 99 -21.39 15.97 7.78
C SER A 99 -22.28 14.80 7.32
N HIS A 100 -21.74 13.89 6.49
CA HIS A 100 -22.46 12.68 6.08
C HIS A 100 -22.80 11.78 7.27
N VAL A 101 -21.83 11.51 8.15
CA VAL A 101 -22.04 10.74 9.39
C VAL A 101 -23.09 11.37 10.30
N LYS A 102 -23.12 12.70 10.43
CA LYS A 102 -24.18 13.40 11.20
C LYS A 102 -25.58 13.19 10.61
N THR A 103 -25.68 13.09 9.29
CA THR A 103 -26.97 12.96 8.58
C THR A 103 -27.45 11.50 8.55
N ALA A 104 -26.54 10.56 8.27
CA ALA A 104 -26.86 9.15 8.11
C ALA A 104 -26.80 8.36 9.42
N THR A 105 -26.16 8.89 10.47
CA THR A 105 -25.66 8.21 11.69
C THR A 105 -24.39 7.39 11.43
N LEU A 106 -23.57 7.19 12.48
CA LEU A 106 -22.28 6.52 12.39
C LEU A 106 -22.40 5.06 11.95
N GLU A 107 -23.38 4.34 12.48
CA GLU A 107 -23.59 2.92 12.20
C GLU A 107 -23.96 2.69 10.74
N VAL A 108 -24.89 3.49 10.22
CA VAL A 108 -25.30 3.43 8.81
C VAL A 108 -24.16 3.86 7.88
N ALA A 109 -23.45 4.94 8.22
CA ALA A 109 -22.33 5.42 7.41
C ALA A 109 -21.17 4.41 7.34
N GLN A 110 -20.89 3.70 8.44
CA GLN A 110 -19.85 2.67 8.48
C GLN A 110 -20.28 1.34 7.87
N ALA A 111 -21.58 1.06 7.82
CA ALA A 111 -22.14 -0.13 7.17
C ALA A 111 -22.26 0.01 5.65
N LEU A 112 -21.91 1.18 5.09
CA LEU A 112 -21.91 1.37 3.65
C LEU A 112 -20.98 0.38 2.96
N PRO A 113 -21.40 -0.24 1.84
CA PRO A 113 -20.50 -0.97 0.98
C PRO A 113 -19.41 -0.03 0.45
N TRP A 114 -18.16 -0.51 0.33
CA TRP A 114 -17.05 0.24 -0.25
C TRP A 114 -17.40 0.85 -1.62
N LYS A 115 -18.09 0.09 -2.47
CA LYS A 115 -18.58 0.55 -3.78
C LYS A 115 -19.46 1.81 -3.68
N THR A 116 -20.31 1.88 -2.67
CA THR A 116 -21.18 3.04 -2.43
C THR A 116 -20.37 4.25 -1.99
N LEU A 117 -19.40 4.06 -1.09
CA LEU A 117 -18.49 5.13 -0.67
C LEU A 117 -17.69 5.69 -1.86
N LYS A 118 -17.15 4.81 -2.73
CA LYS A 118 -16.46 5.25 -3.96
C LYS A 118 -17.34 6.15 -4.82
N LYS A 119 -18.58 5.71 -5.09
CA LYS A 119 -19.54 6.50 -5.88
C LYS A 119 -19.82 7.87 -5.26
N MET A 120 -20.00 7.93 -3.94
CA MET A 120 -20.24 9.19 -3.23
C MET A 120 -19.05 10.15 -3.31
N MET A 121 -17.84 9.63 -3.09
CA MET A 121 -16.60 10.41 -3.21
C MET A 121 -16.41 10.93 -4.64
N THR A 122 -16.59 10.07 -5.66
CA THR A 122 -16.50 10.47 -7.07
C THR A 122 -17.53 11.55 -7.42
N ASN A 123 -18.79 11.41 -7.00
CA ASN A 123 -19.81 12.43 -7.26
C ASN A 123 -19.48 13.78 -6.61
N LYS A 124 -18.78 13.78 -5.47
CA LYS A 124 -18.45 14.98 -4.71
C LYS A 124 -17.20 15.69 -5.22
N TYR A 125 -16.18 14.92 -5.63
CA TYR A 125 -14.83 15.43 -5.94
C TYR A 125 -14.42 15.28 -7.40
N CYS A 126 -15.15 14.53 -8.23
CA CYS A 126 -14.91 14.43 -9.68
C CYS A 126 -16.03 15.13 -10.45
N PRO A 127 -16.00 16.47 -10.59
CA PRO A 127 -16.98 17.18 -11.39
C PRO A 127 -16.88 16.72 -12.85
N ARG A 128 -18.04 16.61 -13.52
CA ARG A 128 -18.13 16.13 -14.92
C ARG A 128 -17.18 16.89 -15.86
N GLY A 129 -16.96 18.19 -15.61
CA GLY A 129 -16.06 19.01 -16.41
C GLY A 129 -14.60 18.54 -16.39
N GLU A 130 -14.10 18.05 -15.26
CA GLU A 130 -12.74 17.50 -15.16
C GLU A 130 -12.60 16.17 -15.89
N ILE A 131 -13.63 15.32 -15.83
CA ILE A 131 -13.67 14.06 -16.57
C ILE A 131 -13.65 14.33 -18.07
N ASN A 132 -14.51 15.23 -18.55
CA ASN A 132 -14.56 15.60 -19.97
C ASN A 132 -13.24 16.23 -20.45
N LYS A 133 -12.56 17.01 -19.58
CA LYS A 133 -11.23 17.56 -19.87
C LYS A 133 -10.19 16.45 -20.05
N LEU A 134 -10.14 15.49 -19.13
CA LEU A 134 -9.25 14.33 -19.24
C LEU A 134 -9.55 13.48 -20.48
N GLU A 135 -10.83 13.28 -20.82
CA GLU A 135 -11.23 12.59 -22.05
C GLU A 135 -10.72 13.33 -23.29
N THR A 136 -10.83 14.66 -23.32
CA THR A 136 -10.35 15.50 -24.43
C THR A 136 -8.83 15.42 -24.57
N GLU A 137 -8.10 15.55 -23.46
CA GLU A 137 -6.62 15.41 -23.45
C GLU A 137 -6.18 14.02 -23.93
N MET A 138 -6.88 12.96 -23.51
CA MET A 138 -6.61 11.60 -23.98
C MET A 138 -6.84 11.45 -25.49
N TRP A 139 -7.92 12.03 -26.02
CA TRP A 139 -8.19 12.05 -27.46
C TRP A 139 -7.10 12.80 -28.23
N GLU A 140 -6.67 13.97 -27.76
CA GLU A 140 -5.56 14.72 -28.38
C GLU A 140 -4.25 13.92 -28.39
N LEU A 141 -3.88 13.31 -27.26
CA LEU A 141 -2.68 12.47 -27.17
C LEU A 141 -2.72 11.30 -28.14
N LYS A 142 -3.88 10.64 -28.25
CA LYS A 142 -4.08 9.53 -29.19
C LYS A 142 -3.90 9.97 -30.64
N THR A 143 -4.45 11.12 -31.03
CA THR A 143 -4.32 11.66 -32.40
C THR A 143 -2.89 12.09 -32.74
N LYS A 144 -2.14 12.64 -31.77
CA LYS A 144 -0.73 13.03 -31.95
C LYS A 144 0.19 11.81 -32.04
N GLY A 145 -0.04 10.76 -31.25
CA GLY A 145 0.73 9.52 -31.27
C GLY A 145 0.64 8.76 -32.60
N THR A 146 -0.49 8.85 -33.32
CA THR A 146 -0.66 8.24 -34.64
C THR A 146 0.13 8.94 -35.76
N ASN A 147 0.39 10.25 -35.66
CA ASN A 147 1.20 10.97 -36.67
C ASN A 147 2.68 10.57 -36.63
N VAL A 148 3.21 10.23 -35.44
CA VAL A 148 4.62 9.82 -35.28
C VAL A 148 4.89 8.46 -35.94
N ILE A 149 3.89 7.59 -36.06
CA ILE A 149 4.02 6.29 -36.75
C ILE A 149 3.96 6.47 -38.28
N GLY A 150 3.30 7.52 -38.78
CA GLY A 150 3.18 7.82 -40.22
C GLY A 150 4.47 8.33 -40.87
N ASP A 151 5.34 8.99 -40.10
CA ASP A 151 6.59 9.57 -40.62
C ASP A 151 7.77 8.59 -40.66
N SER A 152 7.63 7.37 -40.13
CA SER A 152 8.68 6.35 -40.16
C SER A 152 8.62 5.42 -41.39
N PHE A 153 7.64 5.60 -42.29
CA PHE A 153 7.46 4.79 -43.51
C PHE A 153 7.64 5.57 -44.82
N ARG A 154 8.25 6.76 -44.78
CA ARG A 154 8.68 7.48 -45.99
C ARG A 154 10.20 7.63 -46.03
N PHE A 155 10.91 6.54 -46.29
CA PHE A 155 12.24 6.55 -46.88
C PHE A 155 12.37 5.37 -47.85
#